data_AF-A0A3A8VXN0-F1
#
_entry.id   AF-A0A3A8VXN0-F1
#
_cell.length_a   1.000
_cell.length_b   1.000
_cell.length_c   1.000
_cell.angle_alpha   90.00
_cell.angle_beta   90.00
_cell.angle_gamma   90.00
#
_symmetry.space_group_name_H-M   'P 1'
#
loop_
_entity.id
_entity.type
_entity.pdbx_description
1 polymer ?
#
loop_
_entity_poly.entity_id
_entity_poly.type
_entity_poly.pdbx_seq_one_letter_code
_entity_poly.pdbx_strand_id
1 'polypeptide(L)' 'MFNFRIIACPDGTDIIDTTLKTPYGSLTPSQMEDYIEMDKKLAYMGRVKEKERKKAEQERKIAGNPLYRMACAQG' A
#
# COMPACT_ATOMS: atom_id res chain seq x y z
N MET A 1 -9.30 0.43 -17.18
CA MET A 1 -8.36 1.56 -17.13
C MET A 1 -7.61 1.46 -15.82
N PHE A 2 -6.31 1.77 -15.79
CA PHE A 2 -5.57 1.79 -14.52
C PHE A 2 -5.88 3.07 -13.74
N ASN A 3 -5.95 2.96 -12.41
CA ASN A 3 -6.20 4.08 -11.48
C ASN A 3 -4.90 4.72 -10.98
N PHE A 4 -3.84 4.61 -11.77
CA PHE A 4 -2.57 5.26 -11.53
C PHE A 4 -1.87 5.52 -12.86
N ARG A 5 -0.77 6.28 -12.81
CA ARG A 5 0.14 6.51 -13.93
C ARG A 5 1.58 6.28 -13.48
N ILE A 6 2.33 5.58 -14.31
CA ILE A 6 3.79 5.44 -14.19
C ILE A 6 4.41 6.60 -14.97
N ILE A 7 5.21 7.43 -14.29
CA ILE A 7 5.93 8.56 -14.85
C ILE A 7 7.42 8.25 -14.75
N ALA A 8 8.03 7.91 -15.88
CA ALA A 8 9.47 7.68 -15.95
C ALA A 8 10.22 9.01 -15.87
N CYS A 9 11.12 9.12 -14.90
CA CYS A 9 11.96 10.28 -14.71
C CYS A 9 13.31 10.11 -15.45
N PRO A 10 13.97 11.21 -15.85
CA PRO A 10 15.24 11.15 -16.57
C PRO A 10 16.39 10.50 -15.79
N ASP A 11 16.26 10.43 -14.47
CA ASP A 11 17.22 9.80 -13.54
C ASP A 11 17.05 8.27 -13.46
N GLY A 12 16.10 7.69 -14.21
CA GLY A 12 15.81 6.26 -14.20
C GLY A 12 14.90 5.82 -13.07
N THR A 13 14.29 6.76 -12.33
CA THR A 13 13.26 6.44 -11.34
C THR A 13 11.86 6.51 -11.93
N ASP A 14 10.96 5.65 -11.44
CA ASP A 14 9.55 5.66 -11.84
C ASP A 14 8.68 6.18 -10.70
N ILE A 15 7.97 7.27 -10.97
CA ILE A 15 6.97 7.82 -10.05
C ILE A 15 5.62 7.18 -10.36
N ILE A 16 5.02 6.56 -9.33
CA ILE A 16 3.68 5.97 -9.40
C ILE A 16 2.68 6.98 -8.84
N ASP A 17 2.02 7.72 -9.72
CA ASP A 17 1.00 8.70 -9.35
C ASP A 17 -0.39 8.04 -9.33
N THR A 18 -0.95 7.85 -8.14
CA THR A 18 -2.28 7.25 -7.91
C THR A 18 -3.45 8.24 -8.04
N THR A 19 -3.17 9.52 -8.27
CA THR A 19 -4.20 10.55 -8.50
C THR A 19 -4.65 10.59 -9.95
N LEU A 20 -3.82 10.08 -10.86
CA LEU A 20 -4.06 10.03 -12.29
C LEU A 20 -4.62 8.68 -12.75
N LYS A 21 -5.23 8.67 -13.93
CA LYS A 21 -5.72 7.45 -14.58
C LYS A 21 -5.05 7.25 -15.93
N THR A 22 -4.88 5.99 -16.30
CA THR A 22 -4.20 5.62 -17.55
C THR A 22 -5.05 4.66 -18.38
N PRO A 23 -5.65 5.15 -19.49
CA PRO A 23 -6.43 4.34 -20.42
C PRO A 23 -5.63 3.14 -20.95
N TYR A 24 -6.30 2.01 -21.18
CA TYR A 24 -5.62 0.84 -21.76
C TYR A 24 -5.17 1.10 -23.20
N GLY A 25 -5.98 1.83 -23.98
CA GLY A 25 -5.65 2.16 -25.36
C GLY A 25 -4.50 3.16 -25.54
N SER A 26 -3.99 3.77 -24.46
CA SER A 26 -2.81 4.64 -24.52
C SER A 26 -1.49 3.91 -24.22
N LEU A 27 -1.53 2.61 -23.94
CA LEU A 27 -0.37 1.81 -23.57
C LEU A 27 0.08 0.93 -24.75
N THR A 28 1.38 0.80 -24.92
CA THR A 28 1.95 -0.27 -25.74
C THR A 28 1.80 -1.62 -25.02
N PRO A 29 1.89 -2.76 -25.72
CA PRO A 29 1.84 -4.07 -25.07
C PRO A 29 2.91 -4.26 -23.98
N SER A 30 4.13 -3.75 -24.18
CA SER A 30 5.19 -3.79 -23.16
C SER A 30 4.83 -2.98 -21.92
N GLN A 31 4.34 -1.75 -22.10
CA GLN A 31 3.89 -0.92 -20.97
C GLN A 31 2.70 -1.55 -20.25
N MET A 32 1.84 -2.28 -20.95
CA MET A 32 0.71 -2.98 -20.33
C MET A 32 1.19 -3.99 -19.28
N GLU A 33 2.28 -4.72 -19.55
CA GLU A 33 2.84 -5.67 -18.59
C GLU A 33 3.33 -4.96 -17.33
N ASP A 34 4.05 -3.85 -17.48
CA ASP A 34 4.54 -3.04 -16.36
C ASP A 34 3.39 -2.53 -15.48
N TYR A 35 2.32 -2.05 -16.12
CA TYR A 35 1.13 -1.58 -15.40
C TYR A 35 0.38 -2.73 -14.72
N ILE A 36 0.28 -3.91 -15.33
CA ILE A 36 -0.33 -5.09 -14.68
C ILE A 36 0.49 -5.51 -13.45
N GLU A 37 1.81 -5.52 -13.55
CA GLU A 37 2.67 -5.86 -12.42
C GLU A 37 2.53 -4.82 -11.29
N MET A 38 2.52 -3.53 -11.65
CA MET A 38 2.38 -2.46 -10.68
C MET A 38 1.02 -2.50 -9.97
N ASP A 39 -0.07 -2.81 -10.68
CA ASP A 39 -1.41 -2.95 -10.08
C ASP A 39 -1.43 -4.05 -9.01
N LYS A 40 -0.80 -5.19 -9.28
CA LYS A 40 -0.64 -6.29 -8.29
C LYS A 40 0.17 -5.84 -7.07
N LYS A 41 1.27 -5.11 -7.27
CA LYS A 41 2.11 -4.59 -6.19
C LYS A 41 1.33 -3.59 -5.31
N LEU A 42 0.61 -2.65 -5.91
CA LEU A 42 -0.22 -1.68 -5.20
C LEU A 42 -1.31 -2.37 -4.37
N ALA A 43 -2.00 -3.37 -4.95
CA ALA A 43 -3.01 -4.15 -4.25
C ALA A 43 -2.42 -4.91 -3.05
N TYR A 44 -1.22 -5.49 -3.22
CA TYR A 44 -0.51 -6.17 -2.14
C TYR A 44 -0.14 -5.20 -1.01
N MET A 45 0.48 -4.06 -1.35
CA MET A 45 0.84 -3.04 -0.34
C MET A 45 -0.37 -2.50 0.40
N GLY A 46 -1.51 -2.30 -0.29
CA GLY A 46 -2.76 -1.89 0.36
C GLY A 46 -3.21 -2.88 1.43
N ARG A 47 -3.11 -4.19 1.15
CA ARG A 47 -3.42 -5.25 2.13
C ARG A 47 -2.44 -5.27 3.30
N VAL A 48 -1.15 -5.04 3.04
CA VAL A 48 -0.12 -4.98 4.09
C VAL A 48 -0.37 -3.80 5.02
N LYS A 49 -0.56 -2.60 4.47
CA LYS A 49 -0.86 -1.38 5.24
C LYS A 49 -2.11 -1.54 6.10
N GLU A 50 -3.15 -2.19 5.58
CA GLU A 50 -4.36 -2.44 6.36
C GLU A 50 -4.12 -3.39 7.54
N LYS A 51 -3.32 -4.44 7.34
CA LYS A 51 -2.94 -5.36 8.42
C LYS A 51 -2.13 -4.65 9.50
N GLU A 52 -1.18 -3.80 9.10
CA GLU A 52 -0.38 -2.99 10.03
C GLU A 52 -1.24 -2.04 10.83
N ARG A 53 -2.18 -1.34 10.18
CA ARG A 53 -3.14 -0.46 10.85
C ARG A 53 -3.97 -1.19 11.89
N LYS A 54 -4.50 -2.37 11.55
CA LYS A 54 -5.28 -3.21 12.48
C LYS A 54 -4.44 -3.69 13.66
N LYS A 55 -3.20 -4.12 13.43
CA LYS A 55 -2.27 -4.51 14.49
C LYS A 55 -1.98 -3.36 15.43
N ALA A 56 -1.66 -2.18 14.90
CA ALA A 56 -1.40 -0.99 15.70
C ALA A 56 -2.64 -0.56 16.52
N GLU A 57 -3.84 -0.68 15.96
CA GLU A 57 -5.09 -0.42 16.69
C GLU A 57 -5.32 -1.44 17.81
N GLN A 58 -5.07 -2.73 17.54
CA GLN A 58 -5.17 -3.78 18.53
C GLN A 58 -4.18 -3.58 19.68
N GLU A 59 -2.92 -3.23 19.37
CA GLU A 59 -1.91 -2.90 20.38
C GLU A 59 -2.33 -1.70 21.23
N ARG A 60 -2.88 -0.64 20.62
CA ARG A 60 -3.42 0.52 21.36
C ARG A 60 -4.55 0.11 22.30
N LYS A 61 -5.47 -0.73 21.84
CA LYS A 61 -6.59 -1.25 22.66
C LYS A 61 -6.09 -2.09 23.83
N ILE A 62 -5.10 -2.95 23.60
CA ILE A 62 -4.47 -3.79 24.62
C ILE A 62 -3.72 -2.92 25.63
N ALA A 63 -2.88 -1.98 25.18
CA ALA A 63 -2.10 -1.08 26.04
C ALA A 63 -2.99 -0.12 26.86
N GLY A 64 -4.16 0.23 26.34
CA GLY A 64 -5.17 1.02 27.05
C GLY A 64 -6.02 0.23 28.03
N ASN A 65 -5.98 -1.12 28.01
CA ASN A 65 -6.75 -1.95 28.92
C ASN A 65 -6.13 -1.97 30.33
N PRO A 66 -6.83 -1.49 31.37
CA PRO A 66 -6.31 -1.47 32.74
C PRO A 66 -5.92 -2.85 33.26
N LEU A 67 -6.65 -3.91 32.89
CA LEU A 67 -6.34 -5.28 33.32
C LEU A 67 -5.02 -5.77 32.72
N TYR A 68 -4.77 -5.46 31.45
CA TYR A 68 -3.51 -5.80 30.78
C TYR A 68 -2.33 -5.04 31.42
N ARG A 69 -2.51 -3.75 31.73
CA ARG A 69 -1.49 -2.95 32.44
C ARG A 69 -1.16 -3.51 33.82
N MET A 70 -2.17 -3.91 34.60
CA MET A 70 -1.97 -4.48 35.93
C MET A 70 -1.30 -5.85 35.87
N ALA A 71 -1.64 -6.68 34.88
CA ALA A 71 -0.99 -7.96 34.65
C ALA A 71 0.49 -7.81 34.25
N CYS A 72 0.83 -6.78 33.46
CA CYS A 72 2.22 -6.50 33.09
C CYS A 72 3.04 -5.83 34.20
N ALA A 73 2.41 -5.18 35.20
CA ALA A 73 3.10 -4.49 36.30
C ALA A 73 3.41 -5.39 37.51
N GLN A 74 2.85 -6.61 37.55
CA GLN A 74 3.06 -7.59 38.63
C GLN A 74 4.07 -8.70 38.26
N GLY A 75 4.80 -8.54 37.14
CA GLY A 75 5.85 -9.44 36.68
C GLY A 75 7.24 -8.84 36.81
#